data_AF-A0A2V5YLP7-F1
#
_entry.id   AF-A0A2V5YLP7-F1
#
_cell.length_a   1.000
_cell.length_b   1.000
_cell.length_c   1.000
_cell.angle_alpha   90.00
_cell.angle_beta   90.00
_cell.angle_gamma   90.00
#
_symmetry.space_group_name_H-M   'P 1'
#
loop_
_entity.id
_entity.type
_entity.pdbx_description
1 polymer ?
#
loop_
_entity_poly.entity_id
_entity_poly.type
_entity_poly.pdbx_seq_one_letter_code
_entity_poly.pdbx_strand_id
1 'polypeptide(L)'
;MKAKLSNITIVLTITSILLLTGCSRSRAAEDKRVSGDELTTLKREYADVLALQGTSKGEILAIARILRANPEMAIDRTAASGEYCFKSDLGIMVHFATQPERTSEGVLYEFDASGLIAAGLDPARMRQLPELGRMTPGLWYFLPKGQLDPHHAHAMPSPTIAIAVNVK
;
A
#
# COMPACT_ATOMS: atom_id res chain seq x y z
N MET A 1 -35.24 -34.58 66.91
CA MET A 1 -35.75 -33.24 66.56
C MET A 1 -34.96 -32.17 67.31
N LYS A 2 -34.06 -31.47 66.61
CA LYS A 2 -33.40 -30.23 67.05
C LYS A 2 -33.15 -29.39 65.79
N ALA A 3 -33.65 -28.16 65.77
CA ALA A 3 -33.36 -27.18 64.74
C ALA A 3 -31.97 -26.56 64.97
N LYS A 4 -31.26 -26.23 63.88
CA LYS A 4 -30.22 -25.20 63.89
C LYS A 4 -30.12 -24.53 62.53
N LEU A 5 -30.15 -23.19 62.57
CA LEU A 5 -30.12 -22.23 61.47
C LEU A 5 -28.87 -22.34 60.60
N SER A 6 -29.03 -22.09 59.30
CA SER A 6 -28.05 -21.37 58.47
C SER A 6 -28.85 -20.51 57.49
N ASN A 7 -29.17 -19.27 57.86
CA ASN A 7 -28.43 -18.05 57.49
C ASN A 7 -28.23 -17.85 55.98
N ILE A 8 -29.12 -17.04 55.41
CA ILE A 8 -28.80 -15.83 54.65
C ILE A 8 -27.83 -16.06 53.48
N THR A 9 -28.33 -16.42 52.29
CA THR A 9 -27.78 -15.96 50.99
C THR A 9 -28.78 -16.21 49.83
N ILE A 10 -30.04 -15.77 49.92
CA ILE A 10 -30.96 -15.81 48.75
C ILE A 10 -31.82 -14.56 48.72
N VAL A 11 -31.21 -13.37 48.69
CA VAL A 11 -31.81 -12.12 48.17
C VAL A 11 -30.65 -11.22 47.73
N LEU A 12 -30.80 -10.55 46.58
CA LEU A 12 -29.89 -9.57 45.95
C LEU A 12 -28.70 -10.11 45.14
N THR A 13 -28.96 -10.42 43.87
CA THR A 13 -28.16 -9.90 42.72
C THR A 13 -29.02 -9.87 41.44
N ILE A 14 -30.20 -9.25 41.52
CA ILE A 14 -30.93 -8.73 40.34
C ILE A 14 -30.79 -7.22 40.39
N THR A 15 -29.63 -6.70 39.98
CA THR A 15 -29.41 -5.30 39.56
C THR A 15 -27.97 -5.17 39.10
N SER A 16 -27.77 -4.62 37.90
CA SER A 16 -26.49 -4.30 37.25
C SER A 16 -25.88 -5.44 36.43
N ILE A 17 -26.37 -5.61 35.19
CA ILE A 17 -25.63 -5.83 33.94
C ILE A 17 -26.72 -5.89 32.85
N LEU A 18 -27.17 -4.74 32.35
CA LEU A 18 -27.90 -4.61 31.06
C LEU A 18 -28.19 -3.15 30.65
N LEU A 19 -27.43 -2.20 31.20
CA LEU A 19 -27.42 -0.80 30.78
C LEU A 19 -25.97 -0.36 30.82
N LEU A 20 -25.21 -0.57 29.74
CA LEU A 20 -23.96 0.12 29.36
C LEU A 20 -23.24 -0.73 28.29
N THR A 21 -23.58 -0.49 27.03
CA THR A 21 -22.67 -0.51 25.85
C THR A 21 -23.42 -0.19 24.55
N GLY A 22 -24.54 0.53 24.62
CA GLY A 22 -25.03 1.33 23.50
C GLY A 22 -24.27 2.66 23.43
N CYS A 23 -23.06 2.65 22.86
CA CYS A 23 -22.37 3.81 22.29
C CYS A 23 -20.96 3.39 21.84
N SER A 24 -20.87 2.60 20.76
CA SER A 24 -19.69 2.68 19.90
C SER A 24 -19.77 4.00 19.16
N ARG A 25 -19.42 5.11 19.86
CA ARG A 25 -18.99 6.34 19.19
C ARG A 25 -17.75 5.96 18.40
N SER A 26 -17.93 5.71 17.12
CA SER A 26 -16.90 6.04 16.14
C SER A 26 -16.43 7.44 16.48
N ARG A 27 -15.25 7.56 17.10
CA ARG A 27 -14.52 8.82 17.13
C ARG A 27 -14.27 9.14 15.66
N ALA A 28 -15.16 9.96 15.09
CA ALA A 28 -14.80 10.75 13.92
C ALA A 28 -13.46 11.40 14.25
N ALA A 29 -12.54 11.38 13.28
CA ALA A 29 -11.28 12.11 13.42
C ALA A 29 -11.61 13.51 13.93
N GLU A 30 -11.02 13.86 15.08
CA GLU A 30 -11.20 15.18 15.67
C GLU A 30 -10.79 16.20 14.61
N ASP A 31 -11.75 17.02 14.16
CA ASP A 31 -11.56 18.04 13.13
C ASP A 31 -10.69 19.16 13.74
N LYS A 32 -9.40 18.89 13.83
CA LYS A 32 -8.40 19.81 14.34
C LYS A 32 -8.42 21.01 13.39
N ARG A 33 -8.82 22.18 13.91
CA ARG A 33 -8.83 23.42 13.13
C ARG A 33 -7.42 23.68 12.63
N VAL A 34 -7.24 23.43 11.34
CA VAL A 34 -6.01 23.69 10.60
C VAL A 34 -5.75 25.19 10.64
N SER A 35 -4.58 25.62 11.12
CA SER A 35 -4.21 27.04 11.13
C SER A 35 -4.09 27.58 9.69
N GLY A 36 -4.18 28.89 9.47
CA GLY A 36 -4.09 29.47 8.11
C GLY A 36 -2.78 29.13 7.37
N ASP A 37 -1.69 28.97 8.12
CA ASP A 37 -0.38 28.55 7.61
C ASP A 37 -0.35 27.06 7.25
N GLU A 38 -0.91 26.21 8.11
CA GLU A 38 -1.02 24.77 7.89
C GLU A 38 -1.94 24.44 6.70
N LEU A 39 -3.03 25.19 6.50
CA LEU A 39 -3.93 25.01 5.36
C LEU A 39 -3.26 25.40 4.05
N THR A 40 -2.45 26.47 4.06
CA THR A 40 -1.69 26.92 2.90
C THR A 40 -0.64 25.88 2.52
N THR A 41 0.06 25.32 3.51
CA THR A 41 1.03 24.24 3.31
C THR A 41 0.37 22.99 2.75
N LEU A 42 -0.74 22.53 3.32
CA LEU A 42 -1.48 21.37 2.82
C LEU A 42 -1.96 21.56 1.39
N LYS A 43 -2.51 22.74 1.05
CA LYS A 43 -2.92 23.04 -0.33
C LYS A 43 -1.77 23.01 -1.32
N ARG A 44 -0.57 23.42 -0.91
CA ARG A 44 0.63 23.38 -1.75
C ARG A 44 1.14 21.95 -1.94
N GLU A 45 1.24 21.16 -0.86
CA GLU A 45 1.73 19.78 -0.92
C GLU A 45 0.79 18.87 -1.72
N TYR A 46 -0.52 19.10 -1.63
CA TYR A 46 -1.53 18.32 -2.35
C TYR A 46 -2.04 19.02 -3.61
N ALA A 47 -1.33 20.02 -4.13
CA ALA A 47 -1.81 20.84 -5.25
C ALA A 47 -2.23 20.00 -6.47
N ASP A 48 -1.41 19.02 -6.85
CA ASP A 48 -1.70 18.12 -7.97
C ASP A 48 -2.94 17.26 -7.71
N VAL A 49 -3.08 16.72 -6.50
CA VAL A 49 -4.25 15.92 -6.09
C VAL A 49 -5.52 16.77 -6.05
N LEU A 50 -5.43 18.01 -5.59
CA LEU A 50 -6.54 18.95 -5.50
C LEU A 50 -6.99 19.44 -6.88
N ALA A 51 -6.09 19.46 -7.88
CA ALA A 51 -6.40 19.81 -9.25
C ALA A 51 -7.17 18.71 -10.00
N LEU A 52 -7.11 17.45 -9.56
CA LEU A 52 -7.81 16.33 -10.20
C LEU A 52 -9.34 16.49 -10.15
N GLN A 53 -10.01 16.08 -11.23
CA GLN A 53 -11.47 16.07 -11.36
C GLN A 53 -11.96 14.78 -11.99
N GLY A 54 -13.25 14.46 -11.84
CA GLY A 54 -13.86 13.28 -12.46
C GLY A 54 -13.20 11.96 -12.03
N THR A 55 -12.94 11.08 -12.99
CA THR A 55 -12.43 9.71 -12.76
C THR A 55 -11.08 9.70 -12.06
N SER A 56 -10.12 10.55 -12.47
CA SER A 56 -8.77 10.55 -11.89
C SER A 56 -8.79 10.91 -10.39
N LYS A 57 -9.65 11.86 -9.99
CA LYS A 57 -9.90 12.14 -8.57
C LYS A 57 -10.48 10.92 -7.85
N GLY A 58 -11.43 10.23 -8.48
CA GLY A 58 -12.03 9.01 -7.94
C GLY A 58 -11.00 7.92 -7.67
N GLU A 59 -10.08 7.69 -8.62
CA GLU A 59 -9.01 6.69 -8.54
C GLU A 59 -8.03 7.01 -7.41
N ILE A 60 -7.49 8.24 -7.35
CA ILE A 60 -6.55 8.63 -6.29
C ILE A 60 -7.20 8.53 -4.90
N LEU A 61 -8.48 8.88 -4.77
CA LEU A 61 -9.22 8.71 -3.50
C LEU A 61 -9.42 7.23 -3.13
N ALA A 62 -9.57 6.33 -4.10
CA ALA A 62 -9.65 4.91 -3.83
C ALA A 62 -8.30 4.37 -3.31
N ILE A 63 -7.20 4.73 -3.98
CA ILE A 63 -5.83 4.37 -3.56
C ILE A 63 -5.55 4.90 -2.15
N ALA A 64 -5.88 6.16 -1.86
CA ALA A 64 -5.70 6.76 -0.54
C ALA A 64 -6.47 6.00 0.55
N ARG A 65 -7.68 5.51 0.27
CA ARG A 65 -8.46 4.70 1.22
C ARG A 65 -7.82 3.34 1.48
N ILE A 66 -7.27 2.70 0.44
CA ILE A 66 -6.54 1.42 0.56
C ILE A 66 -5.31 1.62 1.43
N LEU A 67 -4.47 2.60 1.13
CA LEU A 67 -3.26 2.89 1.89
C LEU A 67 -3.54 3.30 3.33
N ARG A 68 -4.63 4.03 3.58
CA ARG A 68 -5.05 4.35 4.95
C ARG A 68 -5.47 3.09 5.73
N ALA A 69 -6.04 2.09 5.06
CA ALA A 69 -6.44 0.84 5.70
C ALA A 69 -5.27 -0.13 5.90
N ASN A 70 -4.29 -0.12 4.99
CA ASN A 70 -3.14 -1.03 4.95
C ASN A 70 -1.84 -0.25 4.65
N PRO A 71 -1.35 0.57 5.60
CA PRO A 71 -0.22 1.48 5.36
C PRO A 71 1.10 0.77 5.02
N GLU A 72 1.28 -0.48 5.46
CA GLU A 72 2.45 -1.31 5.17
C GLU A 72 2.60 -1.71 3.69
N MET A 73 1.56 -1.50 2.87
CA MET A 73 1.65 -1.63 1.41
C MET A 73 2.54 -0.54 0.80
N ALA A 74 2.68 0.62 1.46
CA ALA A 74 3.58 1.67 1.01
C ALA A 74 4.98 1.47 1.60
N ILE A 75 5.98 1.38 0.73
CA ILE A 75 7.38 1.20 1.10
C ILE A 75 8.19 2.36 0.55
N ASP A 76 8.94 3.03 1.43
CA ASP A 76 9.89 4.06 1.04
C ASP A 76 11.20 3.40 0.53
N ARG A 77 11.49 3.60 -0.76
CA ARG A 77 12.74 3.19 -1.40
C ARG A 77 13.53 4.39 -1.92
N THR A 78 13.19 5.61 -1.49
CA THR A 78 13.75 6.84 -2.05
C THR A 78 15.27 6.94 -1.88
N ALA A 79 15.82 6.42 -0.78
CA ALA A 79 17.27 6.37 -0.57
C ALA A 79 17.99 5.35 -1.48
N ALA A 80 17.31 4.29 -1.92
CA ALA A 80 17.91 3.22 -2.71
C ALA A 80 17.73 3.42 -4.22
N SER A 81 16.51 3.76 -4.65
CA SER A 81 16.14 3.88 -6.07
C SER A 81 15.46 5.20 -6.43
N GLY A 82 15.17 6.08 -5.45
CA GLY A 82 14.45 7.33 -5.71
C GLY A 82 12.94 7.14 -5.92
N GLU A 83 12.38 6.03 -5.45
CA GLU A 83 11.01 5.62 -5.70
C GLU A 83 10.20 5.35 -4.42
N TYR A 84 8.89 5.43 -4.55
CA TYR A 84 7.93 4.82 -3.62
C TYR A 84 7.40 3.52 -4.21
N CYS A 85 7.32 2.47 -3.41
CA CYS A 85 6.76 1.18 -3.81
C CYS A 85 5.36 0.98 -3.21
N PHE A 86 4.42 0.58 -4.06
CA PHE A 86 3.09 0.10 -3.69
C PHE A 86 3.06 -1.42 -3.85
N LYS A 87 3.24 -2.14 -2.74
CA LYS A 87 3.22 -3.59 -2.67
C LYS A 87 1.79 -4.08 -2.48
N SER A 88 1.14 -4.38 -3.60
CA SER A 88 -0.25 -4.85 -3.61
C SER A 88 -0.41 -6.33 -3.24
N ASP A 89 0.64 -7.14 -3.44
CA ASP A 89 0.73 -8.54 -3.02
C ASP A 89 2.21 -8.97 -2.89
N LEU A 90 2.48 -10.20 -2.46
CA LEU A 90 3.83 -10.77 -2.29
C LEU A 90 4.68 -10.70 -3.57
N GLY A 91 4.03 -10.75 -4.75
CA GLY A 91 4.68 -10.72 -6.06
C GLY A 91 4.12 -9.67 -7.01
N ILE A 92 3.41 -8.65 -6.52
CA ILE A 92 2.87 -7.58 -7.36
C ILE A 92 3.22 -6.23 -6.74
N MET A 93 4.12 -5.51 -7.40
CA MET A 93 4.63 -4.23 -6.93
C MET A 93 4.52 -3.18 -8.04
N VAL A 94 4.27 -1.94 -7.62
CA VAL A 94 4.33 -0.78 -8.50
C VAL A 94 5.26 0.25 -7.87
N HIS A 95 6.26 0.69 -8.60
CA HIS A 95 7.16 1.75 -8.19
C HIS A 95 6.78 3.06 -8.88
N PHE A 96 6.80 4.13 -8.11
CA PHE A 96 6.55 5.50 -8.56
C PHE A 96 7.81 6.32 -8.31
N ALA A 97 8.41 6.84 -9.37
CA ALA A 97 9.55 7.74 -9.25
C ALA A 97 9.14 9.01 -8.49
N THR A 98 9.98 9.46 -7.56
CA THR A 98 9.80 10.74 -6.88
C THR A 98 10.00 11.95 -7.80
N GLN A 99 10.75 11.75 -8.88
CA GLN A 99 11.06 12.75 -9.90
C GLN A 99 10.82 12.14 -11.29
N PRO A 100 9.55 11.86 -11.64
CA PRO A 100 9.21 11.16 -12.88
C PRO A 100 9.69 11.90 -14.13
N GLU A 101 9.85 13.23 -14.06
CA GLU A 101 10.41 14.09 -15.10
C GLU A 101 11.91 13.84 -15.39
N ARG A 102 12.62 13.07 -14.54
CA ARG A 102 14.06 12.78 -14.68
C ARG A 102 14.38 11.35 -15.09
N THR A 103 13.38 10.49 -15.25
CA THR A 103 13.56 9.07 -15.63
C THR A 103 12.66 8.69 -16.80
N SER A 104 12.96 7.60 -17.50
CA SER A 104 12.02 6.94 -18.42
C SER A 104 11.10 5.95 -17.68
N GLU A 105 11.42 5.63 -16.43
CA GLU A 105 10.75 4.68 -15.56
C GLU A 105 9.89 5.45 -14.54
N GLY A 106 8.95 6.26 -15.04
CA GLY A 106 8.11 7.09 -14.17
C GLY A 106 7.18 6.24 -13.29
N VAL A 107 6.63 5.19 -13.88
CA VAL A 107 5.97 4.09 -13.17
C VAL A 107 6.60 2.78 -13.63
N LEU A 108 6.91 1.89 -12.70
CA LEU A 108 7.44 0.57 -13.01
C LEU A 108 6.58 -0.50 -12.33
N TYR A 109 6.09 -1.44 -13.12
CA TYR A 109 5.31 -2.57 -12.62
C TYR A 109 6.18 -3.81 -12.58
N GLU A 110 6.09 -4.56 -11.49
CA GLU A 110 6.77 -5.84 -11.29
C GLU A 110 5.78 -6.92 -10.89
N PHE A 111 5.93 -8.09 -11.51
CA PHE A 111 5.07 -9.24 -11.29
C PHE A 111 5.89 -10.52 -11.14
N ASP A 112 5.47 -11.40 -10.23
CA ASP A 112 5.91 -12.78 -10.21
C ASP A 112 5.53 -13.49 -11.51
N ALA A 113 6.54 -13.95 -12.25
CA ALA A 113 6.40 -14.58 -13.54
C ALA A 113 6.14 -16.09 -13.47
N SER A 114 6.15 -16.70 -12.28
CA SER A 114 6.09 -18.16 -12.11
C SER A 114 4.87 -18.78 -12.78
N GLY A 115 3.69 -18.16 -12.59
CA GLY A 115 2.45 -18.63 -13.22
C GLY A 115 2.46 -18.48 -14.74
N LEU A 116 3.06 -17.40 -15.26
CA LEU A 116 3.18 -17.18 -16.71
C LEU A 116 4.15 -18.17 -17.36
N ILE A 117 5.28 -18.46 -16.70
CA ILE A 117 6.23 -19.48 -17.15
C ILE A 117 5.56 -20.85 -17.17
N ALA A 118 4.82 -21.21 -16.12
CA ALA A 118 4.05 -22.45 -16.08
C ALA A 118 3.00 -22.52 -17.20
N ALA A 119 2.49 -21.37 -17.65
CA ALA A 119 1.55 -21.25 -18.77
C ALA A 119 2.23 -21.15 -20.16
N GLY A 120 3.56 -21.23 -20.24
CA GLY A 120 4.29 -21.27 -21.51
C GLY A 120 4.99 -19.97 -21.93
N LEU A 121 5.09 -18.96 -21.05
CA LEU A 121 6.03 -17.85 -21.24
C LEU A 121 7.45 -18.41 -21.28
N ASP A 122 8.19 -18.12 -22.36
CA ASP A 122 9.58 -18.53 -22.53
C ASP A 122 10.53 -17.37 -22.16
N PRO A 123 11.21 -17.42 -20.99
CA PRO A 123 12.11 -16.35 -20.55
C PRO A 123 13.31 -16.13 -21.48
N ALA A 124 13.72 -17.14 -22.26
CA ALA A 124 14.84 -17.01 -23.19
C ALA A 124 14.53 -16.04 -24.34
N ARG A 125 13.24 -15.75 -24.58
CA ARG A 125 12.77 -14.80 -25.60
C ARG A 125 12.54 -13.39 -25.04
N MET A 126 12.70 -13.20 -23.73
CA MET A 126 12.52 -11.91 -23.07
C MET A 126 13.83 -11.14 -22.96
N ARG A 127 13.72 -9.81 -22.89
CA ARG A 127 14.87 -8.96 -22.57
C ARG A 127 15.20 -9.11 -21.09
N GLN A 128 16.48 -9.18 -20.74
CA GLN A 128 16.88 -9.18 -19.33
C GLN A 128 16.67 -7.79 -18.73
N LEU A 129 16.19 -7.74 -17.49
CA LEU A 129 16.01 -6.49 -16.74
C LEU A 129 17.35 -5.74 -16.65
N PRO A 130 17.44 -4.53 -17.24
CA PRO A 130 18.65 -3.74 -17.19
C PRO A 130 18.72 -2.97 -15.86
N GLU A 131 19.82 -2.25 -15.66
CA GLU A 131 19.99 -1.33 -14.53
C GLU A 131 18.87 -0.26 -14.48
N LEU A 132 18.63 0.28 -13.28
CA LEU A 132 17.67 1.37 -13.03
C LEU A 132 17.88 2.53 -14.02
N GLY A 133 16.78 3.00 -14.62
CA GLY A 133 16.77 4.09 -15.60
C GLY A 133 17.21 3.69 -17.02
N ARG A 134 17.42 2.40 -17.30
CA ARG A 134 17.80 1.87 -18.62
C ARG A 134 16.69 1.07 -19.31
N MET A 135 15.53 0.90 -18.68
CA MET A 135 14.38 0.29 -19.33
C MET A 135 13.83 1.20 -20.43
N THR A 136 13.48 0.59 -21.56
CA THR A 136 12.69 1.23 -22.59
C THR A 136 11.22 1.09 -22.23
N PRO A 137 10.46 2.19 -22.08
CA PRO A 137 9.04 2.14 -21.73
C PRO A 137 8.23 1.27 -22.69
N GLY A 138 7.26 0.53 -22.16
CA GLY A 138 6.40 -0.37 -22.93
C GLY A 138 7.01 -1.72 -23.31
N LEU A 139 8.30 -1.95 -23.04
CA LEU A 139 8.92 -3.27 -23.22
C LEU A 139 8.86 -4.10 -21.95
N TRP A 140 8.60 -5.39 -22.11
CA TRP A 140 8.67 -6.37 -21.04
C TRP A 140 10.10 -6.86 -20.85
N TYR A 141 10.52 -6.88 -19.59
CA TYR A 141 11.80 -7.39 -19.15
C TYR A 141 11.62 -8.55 -18.17
N PHE A 142 12.64 -9.39 -18.07
CA PHE A 142 12.67 -10.57 -17.21
C PHE A 142 13.87 -10.51 -16.28
N LEU A 143 13.65 -10.85 -15.01
CA LEU A 143 14.67 -11.09 -14.01
C LEU A 143 14.57 -12.54 -13.52
N PRO A 144 15.61 -13.36 -13.73
CA PRO A 144 15.68 -14.72 -13.20
C PRO A 144 15.54 -14.77 -11.68
N LYS A 145 14.94 -15.87 -11.19
CA LYS A 145 14.86 -16.17 -9.76
C LYS A 145 16.24 -16.10 -9.10
N GLY A 146 16.33 -15.44 -7.95
CA GLY A 146 17.56 -15.37 -7.16
C GLY A 146 18.62 -14.42 -7.73
N GLN A 147 18.37 -13.77 -8.86
CA GLN A 147 19.23 -12.73 -9.38
C GLN A 147 19.01 -11.41 -8.64
N LEU A 148 20.08 -10.64 -8.47
CA LEU A 148 20.04 -9.31 -7.90
C LEU A 148 19.13 -8.42 -8.74
N ASP A 149 18.14 -7.84 -8.07
CA ASP A 149 17.25 -6.86 -8.66
C ASP A 149 17.93 -5.48 -8.68
N PRO A 150 18.12 -4.86 -9.86
CA PRO A 150 18.73 -3.55 -9.98
C PRO A 150 17.88 -2.43 -9.35
N HIS A 151 16.59 -2.64 -9.11
CA HIS A 151 15.66 -1.67 -8.51
C HIS A 151 15.57 -1.83 -6.99
N HIS A 152 15.73 -3.05 -6.48
CA HIS A 152 15.64 -3.34 -5.04
C HIS A 152 16.97 -3.55 -4.32
N ALA A 153 18.08 -3.71 -5.05
CA ALA A 153 19.40 -4.05 -4.52
C ALA A 153 19.43 -5.33 -3.65
N HIS A 154 18.48 -6.26 -3.86
CA HIS A 154 18.48 -7.60 -3.29
C HIS A 154 17.99 -8.63 -4.30
N ALA A 155 18.24 -9.92 -4.05
CA ALA A 155 17.76 -10.98 -4.91
C ALA A 155 16.24 -11.15 -4.80
N MET A 156 15.55 -11.37 -5.93
CA MET A 156 14.12 -11.67 -5.91
C MET A 156 13.88 -13.17 -5.62
N PRO A 157 12.90 -13.50 -4.74
CA PRO A 157 12.62 -14.89 -4.38
C PRO A 157 11.92 -15.68 -5.49
N SER A 158 11.28 -14.98 -6.42
CA SER A 158 10.58 -15.50 -7.59
C SER A 158 11.22 -14.95 -8.87
N PRO A 159 11.04 -15.62 -10.03
CA PRO A 159 11.30 -14.98 -11.31
C PRO A 159 10.35 -13.78 -11.47
N THR A 160 10.85 -12.65 -11.95
CA THR A 160 10.08 -11.40 -12.07
C THR A 160 10.00 -10.98 -13.52
N ILE A 161 8.86 -10.43 -13.94
CA ILE A 161 8.77 -9.61 -15.13
C ILE A 161 8.49 -8.17 -14.75
N ALA A 162 9.04 -7.24 -15.51
CA ALA A 162 8.86 -5.82 -15.28
C ALA A 162 8.54 -5.06 -16.57
N ILE A 163 7.79 -3.98 -16.43
CA ILE A 163 7.49 -3.03 -17.51
C ILE A 163 7.48 -1.61 -16.95
N ALA A 164 8.10 -0.69 -17.68
CA ALA A 164 8.14 0.72 -17.34
C ALA A 164 7.13 1.52 -18.19
N VAL A 165 6.56 2.56 -17.58
CA VAL A 165 5.72 3.58 -18.21
C VAL A 165 6.39 4.92 -18.01
N ASN A 166 6.58 5.65 -19.11
CA ASN A 166 7.01 7.04 -19.07
C ASN A 166 5.77 7.94 -18.95
N VAL A 167 5.79 8.85 -17.98
CA VAL A 167 4.67 9.75 -17.68
C VAL A 167 4.93 11.20 -18.11
N LYS A 168 6.00 11.42 -18.88
CA LYS A 168 6.29 12.68 -19.59
C LYS A 168 5.60 12.74 -20.93
#